data_AF-A0A351F1K2-F1
#
_entry.id   AF-A0A351F1K2-F1
#
_cell.length_a   1.000
_cell.length_b   1.000
_cell.length_c   1.000
_cell.angle_alpha   90.00
_cell.angle_beta   90.00
_cell.angle_gamma   90.00
#
_symmetry.space_group_name_H-M   'P 1'
#
loop_
_entity.id
_entity.type
_entity.pdbx_description
1 polymer ?
#
loop_
_entity_poly.entity_id
_entity_poly.type
_entity_poly.pdbx_seq_one_letter_code
_entity_poly.pdbx_strand_id
1 'polypeptide(L)'
;MIHKKMWKTLFLLVFVAAVSQNIIAQSAEEGAKLFEQNACGACHTKDMKTDLVGPALAGVRDRWDNIDELYEWVRNSDQLIKKGHKYGNALFEKYNKVPMNAYPNLTNKDIESILLFIESVSGSDATADGGAGKDGITQALIDKGKEVFDKNACAACHSKDMKTDLTGPALSGVVDRWPDKKDLYRWIRNSSEMIAEGHKYSVELFEKYKKVPMLPYPNLTNEEIDAILAYIQYPDGLPADTAAVAVEAPVAKDEVASKSFWGSTIFYILLVVVLGALVLFLAMKLAHLKNLLEEKYYGEKGNHSIFSVFTSRNILKYASFGLIVFGLFFTAVKAMNLGRQQNYEPEQPILFSHVTHAGVNKIDCQFCHDGASKSKHAVIPATNTCLKCHKAIKVGSEYGTQELTKIYASIGYDPQTNQFIQNYDEMSQEEVKKIFTSWIAKQNQDFDDKAVNEQWDLIVKSLTNELKSKVQGPIMWKKIHNLPDHVYFNHAQHVAVGKLDCTECHGPVEEMKVVRQYSTLSMGWCINCHRKTEVQFADNPYYNNFAKFHEEIKKGTRDQVTVEEIGGLDCNKCHY
;
A
#
# COMPACT_ATOMS: atom_id res chain seq x y z
N MET A 1 -6.46 38.17 -43.32
CA MET A 1 -6.67 38.84 -42.00
C MET A 1 -7.50 38.00 -41.02
N ILE A 2 -8.41 37.15 -41.50
CA ILE A 2 -9.31 36.32 -40.68
C ILE A 2 -8.58 35.18 -39.94
N HIS A 3 -7.58 34.54 -40.59
CA HIS A 3 -6.79 33.46 -39.98
C HIS A 3 -5.96 33.89 -38.74
N LYS A 4 -5.40 35.10 -38.74
CA LYS A 4 -4.64 35.64 -37.58
C LYS A 4 -5.52 36.01 -36.40
N LYS A 5 -6.79 36.36 -36.64
CA LYS A 5 -7.77 36.61 -35.56
C LYS A 5 -8.24 35.29 -34.94
N MET A 6 -8.58 34.28 -35.74
CA MET A 6 -8.96 32.96 -35.23
C MET A 6 -7.88 32.33 -34.34
N TRP A 7 -6.61 32.44 -34.71
CA TRP A 7 -5.54 31.81 -33.94
C TRP A 7 -5.25 32.53 -32.61
N LYS A 8 -5.43 33.86 -32.57
CA LYS A 8 -5.35 34.62 -31.30
C LYS A 8 -6.53 34.29 -30.38
N THR A 9 -7.74 34.13 -30.91
CA THR A 9 -8.92 33.77 -30.10
C THR A 9 -8.82 32.33 -29.58
N LEU A 10 -8.32 31.40 -30.40
CA LEU A 10 -8.08 30.02 -30.01
C LEU A 10 -6.98 29.91 -28.94
N PHE A 11 -5.89 30.66 -29.09
CA PHE A 11 -4.81 30.68 -28.10
C PHE A 11 -5.25 31.32 -26.77
N LEU A 12 -6.09 32.36 -26.82
CA LEU A 12 -6.66 32.97 -25.61
C LEU A 12 -7.61 32.00 -24.88
N LEU A 13 -8.45 31.26 -25.62
CA LEU A 13 -9.37 30.26 -25.04
C LEU A 13 -8.62 29.07 -24.43
N VAL A 14 -7.57 28.58 -25.10
CA VAL A 14 -6.71 27.50 -24.58
C VAL A 14 -5.91 27.98 -23.37
N PHE A 15 -5.41 29.22 -23.38
CA PHE A 15 -4.69 29.80 -22.24
C PHE A 15 -5.62 30.04 -21.04
N VAL A 16 -6.85 30.54 -21.26
CA VAL A 16 -7.85 30.70 -20.19
C VAL A 16 -8.28 29.34 -19.63
N ALA A 17 -8.48 28.32 -20.48
CA ALA A 17 -8.79 26.96 -20.05
C ALA A 17 -7.66 26.33 -19.20
N ALA A 18 -6.40 26.51 -19.63
CA ALA A 18 -5.24 26.03 -18.89
C ALA A 18 -5.04 26.75 -17.54
N VAL A 19 -5.28 28.06 -17.49
CA VAL A 19 -5.23 28.82 -16.23
C VAL A 19 -6.38 28.42 -15.29
N SER A 20 -7.59 28.18 -15.81
CA SER A 20 -8.72 27.71 -14.99
C SER A 20 -8.50 26.30 -14.42
N GLN A 21 -7.90 25.39 -15.18
CA GLN A 21 -7.59 24.03 -14.69
C GLN A 21 -6.54 24.06 -13.57
N ASN A 22 -5.57 24.97 -13.66
CA ASN A 22 -4.54 25.11 -12.63
C ASN A 22 -5.09 25.70 -11.31
N ILE A 23 -6.08 26.60 -11.40
CA ILE A 23 -6.77 27.17 -10.22
C ILE A 23 -7.64 26.10 -9.51
N ILE A 24 -8.32 25.24 -10.26
CA ILE A 24 -9.13 24.14 -9.70
C ILE A 24 -8.23 23.11 -9.00
N ALA A 25 -7.10 22.74 -9.61
CA ALA A 25 -6.14 21.82 -9.01
C ALA A 25 -5.54 22.38 -7.70
N GLN A 26 -5.21 23.68 -7.67
CA GLN A 26 -4.73 24.35 -6.46
C GLN A 26 -5.81 24.38 -5.35
N SER A 27 -7.07 24.62 -5.72
CA SER A 27 -8.19 24.67 -4.77
C SER A 27 -8.51 23.29 -4.18
N ALA A 28 -8.40 22.21 -4.97
CA ALA A 28 -8.53 20.84 -4.48
C ALA A 28 -7.37 20.44 -3.54
N GLU A 29 -6.15 20.93 -3.78
CA GLU A 29 -5.01 20.71 -2.86
C GLU A 29 -5.20 21.45 -1.52
N GLU A 30 -5.72 22.68 -1.55
CA GLU A 30 -6.11 23.42 -0.33
C GLU A 30 -7.23 22.68 0.43
N GLY A 31 -8.19 22.12 -0.30
CA GLY A 31 -9.26 21.28 0.26
C GLY A 31 -8.75 20.02 0.94
N ALA A 32 -7.78 19.32 0.34
CA ALA A 32 -7.15 18.13 0.92
C ALA A 32 -6.49 18.45 2.28
N LYS A 33 -5.79 19.59 2.36
CA LYS A 33 -5.15 20.05 3.61
C LYS A 33 -6.19 20.36 4.68
N LEU A 34 -7.27 21.06 4.33
CA LEU A 34 -8.36 21.35 5.26
C LEU A 34 -9.08 20.08 5.72
N PHE A 35 -9.25 19.09 4.84
CA PHE A 35 -9.87 17.79 5.15
C PHE A 35 -9.03 16.98 6.15
N GLU A 36 -7.71 17.01 6.00
CA GLU A 36 -6.77 16.35 6.92
C GLU A 36 -6.65 17.11 8.26
N GLN A 37 -6.51 18.44 8.21
CA GLN A 37 -6.36 19.30 9.40
C GLN A 37 -7.57 19.22 10.35
N ASN A 38 -8.78 19.11 9.79
CA ASN A 38 -10.01 18.99 10.57
C ASN A 38 -10.39 17.53 10.87
N ALA A 39 -9.49 16.59 10.60
CA ALA A 39 -9.67 15.15 10.85
C ALA A 39 -10.95 14.56 10.23
N CYS A 40 -11.39 15.07 9.08
CA CYS A 40 -12.59 14.58 8.39
C CYS A 40 -12.47 13.10 8.02
N GLY A 41 -11.25 12.62 7.74
CA GLY A 41 -10.95 11.22 7.45
C GLY A 41 -11.10 10.25 8.63
N ALA A 42 -11.30 10.75 9.85
CA ALA A 42 -11.62 9.91 11.00
C ALA A 42 -13.08 9.40 10.94
N CYS A 43 -13.95 10.13 10.24
CA CYS A 43 -15.37 9.79 10.15
C CYS A 43 -15.84 9.47 8.74
N HIS A 44 -15.16 9.96 7.70
CA HIS A 44 -15.49 9.72 6.29
C HIS A 44 -14.37 8.94 5.60
N THR A 45 -14.73 8.06 4.67
CA THR A 45 -13.77 7.21 3.97
C THR A 45 -12.89 8.01 3.02
N LYS A 46 -11.65 7.56 2.83
CA LYS A 46 -10.68 8.23 1.93
C LYS A 46 -11.07 8.14 0.45
N ASP A 47 -11.87 7.14 0.07
CA ASP A 47 -12.39 6.98 -1.29
C ASP A 47 -13.64 7.84 -1.58
N MET A 48 -14.19 8.47 -0.53
CA MET A 48 -15.46 9.21 -0.52
C MET A 48 -16.69 8.40 -0.93
N LYS A 49 -16.57 7.13 -1.31
CA LYS A 49 -17.65 6.35 -1.96
C LYS A 49 -18.38 5.41 -1.01
N THR A 50 -17.85 5.18 0.18
CA THR A 50 -18.40 4.25 1.16
C THR A 50 -18.73 4.94 2.49
N ASP A 51 -19.71 4.40 3.22
CA ASP A 51 -20.07 4.91 4.55
C ASP A 51 -19.05 4.42 5.59
N LEU A 52 -18.74 5.25 6.60
CA LEU A 52 -17.87 4.87 7.73
C LEU A 52 -18.55 5.18 9.07
N VAL A 53 -18.15 6.25 9.75
CA VAL A 53 -18.86 6.80 10.92
C VAL A 53 -19.90 7.81 10.44
N GLY A 54 -19.55 8.57 9.40
CA GLY A 54 -20.46 9.43 8.64
C GLY A 54 -20.73 8.86 7.23
N PRO A 55 -21.62 9.52 6.46
CA PRO A 55 -21.97 9.11 5.11
C PRO A 55 -20.80 9.24 4.12
N ALA A 56 -20.84 8.44 3.04
CA ALA A 56 -20.02 8.62 1.84
C ALA A 56 -20.15 10.06 1.32
N LEU A 57 -19.04 10.70 0.93
CA LEU A 57 -19.02 12.11 0.51
C LEU A 57 -19.05 12.31 -1.02
N ALA A 58 -18.88 11.25 -1.82
CA ALA A 58 -18.96 11.29 -3.28
C ALA A 58 -20.35 11.78 -3.70
N GLY A 59 -20.42 12.83 -4.52
CA GLY A 59 -21.69 13.44 -4.93
C GLY A 59 -22.46 14.11 -3.77
N VAL A 60 -21.77 14.53 -2.69
CA VAL A 60 -22.45 15.20 -1.55
C VAL A 60 -23.18 16.46 -1.98
N ARG A 61 -22.66 17.19 -2.98
CA ARG A 61 -23.28 18.41 -3.50
C ARG A 61 -24.69 18.17 -4.07
N ASP A 62 -24.88 17.02 -4.70
CA ASP A 62 -26.15 16.66 -5.36
C ASP A 62 -27.21 16.13 -4.40
N ARG A 63 -26.85 15.86 -3.14
CA ARG A 63 -27.76 15.34 -2.11
C ARG A 63 -28.41 16.43 -1.27
N TRP A 64 -27.97 17.68 -1.42
CA TRP A 64 -28.52 18.83 -0.71
C TRP A 64 -29.24 19.73 -1.70
N ASP A 65 -30.48 20.10 -1.39
CA ASP A 65 -31.31 20.95 -2.26
C ASP A 65 -30.73 22.38 -2.38
N ASN A 66 -30.00 22.82 -1.34
CA ASN A 66 -29.32 24.12 -1.31
C ASN A 66 -27.89 23.97 -0.76
N ILE A 67 -26.92 24.55 -1.48
CA ILE A 67 -25.52 24.57 -1.09
C ILE A 67 -25.29 25.32 0.24
N ASP A 68 -26.10 26.34 0.54
CA ASP A 68 -26.00 27.08 1.81
C ASP A 68 -26.39 26.21 3.01
N GLU A 69 -27.32 25.27 2.82
CA GLU A 69 -27.71 24.31 3.86
C GLU A 69 -26.60 23.28 4.11
N LEU A 70 -25.88 22.86 3.06
CA LEU A 70 -24.68 22.05 3.19
C LEU A 70 -23.57 22.80 3.94
N TYR A 71 -23.39 24.10 3.67
CA TYR A 71 -22.44 24.92 4.43
C TYR A 71 -22.85 25.07 5.90
N GLU A 72 -24.14 25.28 6.18
CA GLU A 72 -24.66 25.30 7.56
C GLU A 72 -24.47 23.95 8.25
N TRP A 73 -24.70 22.83 7.56
CA TRP A 73 -24.50 21.49 8.09
C TRP A 73 -23.04 21.23 8.47
N VAL A 74 -22.09 21.59 7.59
CA VAL A 74 -20.66 21.44 7.86
C VAL A 74 -20.24 22.33 9.04
N ARG A 75 -20.76 23.55 9.18
CA ARG A 75 -20.41 24.39 10.33
C ARG A 75 -21.02 23.91 11.63
N ASN A 76 -22.27 23.49 11.62
CA ASN A 76 -22.99 23.08 12.82
C ASN A 76 -24.22 22.22 12.49
N SER A 77 -24.01 20.91 12.34
CA SER A 77 -25.09 19.95 12.08
C SER A 77 -26.18 19.95 13.16
N ASP A 78 -25.80 20.08 14.44
CA ASP A 78 -26.73 20.09 15.59
C ASP A 78 -27.74 21.25 15.53
N GLN A 79 -27.32 22.43 15.08
CA GLN A 79 -28.24 23.55 14.86
C GLN A 79 -29.24 23.27 13.74
N LEU A 80 -28.80 22.67 12.63
CA LEU A 80 -29.68 22.37 11.51
C LEU A 80 -30.69 21.25 11.86
N ILE A 81 -30.27 20.28 12.67
CA ILE A 81 -31.12 19.24 13.24
C ILE A 81 -32.21 19.86 14.15
N LYS A 82 -31.81 20.77 15.05
CA LYS A 82 -32.75 21.50 15.94
C LYS A 82 -33.75 22.38 15.19
N LYS A 83 -33.36 22.94 14.04
CA LYS A 83 -34.27 23.68 13.14
C LYS A 83 -35.29 22.77 12.44
N GLY A 84 -35.18 21.45 12.58
CA GLY A 84 -36.12 20.48 11.99
C GLY A 84 -35.83 20.12 10.53
N HIS A 85 -34.59 20.30 10.06
CA HIS A 85 -34.23 20.05 8.66
C HIS A 85 -34.42 18.57 8.28
N LYS A 86 -35.23 18.29 7.25
CA LYS A 86 -35.71 16.94 6.91
C LYS A 86 -34.59 15.98 6.56
N TYR A 87 -33.68 16.38 5.66
CA TYR A 87 -32.57 15.52 5.23
C TYR A 87 -31.53 15.34 6.35
N GLY A 88 -31.27 16.40 7.12
CA GLY A 88 -30.32 16.35 8.22
C GLY A 88 -30.80 15.46 9.37
N ASN A 89 -32.10 15.51 9.68
CA ASN A 89 -32.73 14.63 10.67
C ASN A 89 -32.70 13.16 10.24
N ALA A 90 -32.92 12.88 8.95
CA ALA A 90 -32.82 11.52 8.43
C ALA A 90 -31.39 10.98 8.51
N LEU A 91 -30.38 11.81 8.23
CA LEU A 91 -28.98 11.45 8.45
C LEU A 91 -28.69 11.20 9.93
N PHE A 92 -29.15 12.07 10.82
CA PHE A 92 -28.96 11.92 12.27
C PHE A 92 -29.54 10.60 12.80
N GLU A 93 -30.75 10.22 12.37
CA GLU A 93 -31.35 8.93 12.74
C GLU A 93 -30.61 7.74 12.13
N LYS A 94 -30.13 7.84 10.87
CA LYS A 94 -29.37 6.77 10.19
C LYS A 94 -28.01 6.49 10.84
N TYR A 95 -27.31 7.52 11.33
CA TYR A 95 -25.97 7.41 11.90
C TYR A 95 -25.97 7.52 13.43
N ASN A 96 -26.82 6.71 14.09
CA ASN A 96 -26.84 6.49 15.54
C ASN A 96 -27.04 7.74 16.42
N LYS A 97 -27.70 8.79 15.89
CA LYS A 97 -27.99 10.04 16.64
C LYS A 97 -26.73 10.73 17.17
N VAL A 98 -25.62 10.58 16.46
CA VAL A 98 -24.38 11.31 16.73
C VAL A 98 -24.28 12.49 15.75
N PRO A 99 -24.28 13.74 16.23
CA PRO A 99 -24.14 14.89 15.34
C PRO A 99 -22.71 14.96 14.81
N MET A 100 -22.56 15.45 13.57
CA MET A 100 -21.24 15.77 13.02
C MET A 100 -20.61 16.92 13.83
N ASN A 101 -19.30 16.82 14.08
CA ASN A 101 -18.52 17.86 14.76
C ASN A 101 -18.79 19.24 14.14
N ALA A 102 -18.84 20.27 14.98
CA ALA A 102 -19.04 21.64 14.53
C ALA A 102 -17.72 22.29 14.12
N TYR A 103 -17.68 22.88 12.93
CA TYR A 103 -16.54 23.61 12.38
C TYR A 103 -16.88 25.09 12.16
N PRO A 104 -17.15 25.88 13.23
CA PRO A 104 -17.62 27.26 13.12
C PRO A 104 -16.62 28.21 12.46
N ASN A 105 -15.34 27.83 12.43
CA ASN A 105 -14.25 28.64 11.89
C ASN A 105 -14.05 28.47 10.38
N LEU A 106 -14.72 27.51 9.72
CA LEU A 106 -14.59 27.31 8.27
C LEU A 106 -15.42 28.34 7.50
N THR A 107 -14.76 29.10 6.62
CA THR A 107 -15.43 30.05 5.72
C THR A 107 -16.12 29.31 4.56
N ASN A 108 -17.00 29.98 3.81
CA ASN A 108 -17.64 29.35 2.64
C ASN A 108 -16.58 28.92 1.61
N LYS A 109 -15.48 29.67 1.51
CA LYS A 109 -14.36 29.34 0.64
C LYS A 109 -13.65 28.06 1.06
N ASP A 110 -13.45 27.87 2.38
CA ASP A 110 -12.78 26.67 2.90
C ASP A 110 -13.64 25.42 2.66
N ILE A 111 -14.96 25.53 2.87
CA ILE A 111 -15.89 24.43 2.62
C ILE A 111 -15.93 24.11 1.12
N GLU A 112 -15.94 25.11 0.23
CA GLU A 112 -15.91 24.89 -1.22
C GLU A 112 -14.62 24.19 -1.66
N SER A 113 -13.46 24.57 -1.12
CA SER A 113 -12.19 23.86 -1.40
C SER A 113 -12.27 22.39 -0.97
N ILE A 114 -12.87 22.10 0.20
CA ILE A 114 -13.10 20.73 0.68
C ILE A 114 -14.03 19.96 -0.27
N LEU A 115 -15.11 20.58 -0.77
CA LEU A 115 -16.03 19.95 -1.72
C LEU A 115 -15.34 19.64 -3.06
N LEU A 116 -14.51 20.55 -3.57
CA LEU A 116 -13.71 20.33 -4.77
C LEU A 116 -12.71 19.18 -4.58
N PHE A 117 -12.09 19.07 -3.40
CA PHE A 117 -11.25 17.92 -3.07
C PHE A 117 -12.05 16.62 -3.11
N ILE A 118 -13.21 16.57 -2.46
CA ILE A 118 -14.10 15.40 -2.46
C ILE A 118 -14.48 14.99 -3.89
N GLU A 119 -14.89 15.95 -4.73
CA GLU A 119 -15.24 15.73 -6.13
C GLU A 119 -14.04 15.19 -6.95
N SER A 120 -12.84 15.75 -6.71
CA SER A 120 -11.61 15.30 -7.36
C SER A 120 -11.21 13.86 -7.01
N VAL A 121 -11.55 13.41 -5.80
CA VAL A 121 -11.28 12.05 -5.31
C VAL A 121 -12.37 11.07 -5.74
N SER A 122 -13.63 11.51 -5.76
CA SER A 122 -14.75 10.66 -6.16
C SER A 122 -14.82 10.41 -7.66
N GLY A 123 -14.18 11.27 -8.46
CA GLY A 123 -14.27 11.29 -9.93
C GLY A 123 -15.59 11.94 -10.35
N SER A 124 -15.52 13.04 -11.10
CA SER A 124 -16.71 13.67 -11.67
C SER A 124 -17.24 12.83 -12.83
N ASP A 125 -18.40 12.21 -12.66
CA ASP A 125 -19.21 11.72 -13.78
C ASP A 125 -19.78 12.93 -14.54
N ALA A 126 -18.98 13.46 -15.47
CA ALA A 126 -19.41 14.44 -16.46
C ALA A 126 -18.90 14.04 -17.85
N THR A 127 -19.75 13.25 -18.52
CA THR A 127 -19.93 13.09 -19.98
C THR A 127 -18.70 12.92 -20.89
N ALA A 128 -18.51 11.73 -21.46
CA ALA A 128 -18.22 11.55 -22.90
C ALA A 128 -18.36 10.07 -23.32
N ASP A 129 -19.19 9.87 -24.33
CA ASP A 129 -19.47 8.64 -25.08
C ASP A 129 -18.22 8.10 -25.79
N GLY A 130 -18.08 6.76 -25.88
CA GLY A 130 -16.93 6.13 -26.51
C GLY A 130 -16.80 4.62 -26.28
N GLY A 131 -17.69 3.82 -26.89
CA GLY A 131 -17.39 2.45 -27.31
C GLY A 131 -17.47 1.35 -26.25
N ALA A 132 -18.67 1.08 -25.73
CA ALA A 132 -18.96 -0.15 -24.99
C ALA A 132 -19.81 -1.10 -25.84
N GLY A 133 -19.44 -2.39 -25.87
CA GLY A 133 -20.43 -3.44 -26.06
C GLY A 133 -21.53 -3.27 -25.02
N LYS A 134 -22.78 -3.59 -25.38
CA LYS A 134 -23.95 -3.44 -24.51
C LYS A 134 -23.58 -3.95 -23.11
N ASP A 135 -23.75 -3.09 -22.11
CA ASP A 135 -23.54 -3.32 -20.67
C ASP A 135 -22.21 -2.85 -20.05
N GLY A 136 -21.29 -2.25 -20.80
CA GLY A 136 -20.09 -1.62 -20.20
C GLY A 136 -19.06 -2.61 -19.63
N ILE A 137 -19.18 -3.90 -19.98
CA ILE A 137 -18.27 -4.96 -19.57
C ILE A 137 -17.08 -5.02 -20.52
N THR A 138 -15.86 -4.89 -19.99
CA THR A 138 -14.60 -4.93 -20.75
C THR A 138 -13.86 -6.25 -20.51
N GLN A 139 -12.98 -6.64 -21.44
CA GLN A 139 -12.14 -7.83 -21.25
C GLN A 139 -11.27 -7.73 -19.99
N ALA A 140 -10.76 -6.53 -19.67
CA ALA A 140 -10.00 -6.29 -18.44
C ALA A 140 -10.84 -6.52 -17.16
N LEU A 141 -12.14 -6.21 -17.20
CA LEU A 141 -13.06 -6.48 -16.09
C LEU A 141 -13.33 -7.98 -15.93
N ILE A 142 -13.45 -8.71 -17.04
CA ILE A 142 -13.62 -10.18 -17.06
C ILE A 142 -12.36 -10.87 -16.53
N ASP A 143 -11.17 -10.43 -16.96
CA ASP A 143 -9.89 -10.99 -16.51
C ASP A 143 -9.67 -10.75 -15.00
N LYS A 144 -9.99 -9.53 -14.52
CA LYS A 144 -10.02 -9.21 -13.09
C LYS A 144 -11.02 -10.07 -12.33
N GLY A 145 -12.20 -10.29 -12.91
CA GLY A 145 -13.23 -11.16 -12.34
C GLY A 145 -12.76 -12.60 -12.15
N LYS A 146 -12.07 -13.14 -13.15
CA LYS A 146 -11.46 -14.46 -13.09
C LYS A 146 -10.39 -14.54 -11.99
N GLU A 147 -9.54 -13.53 -11.88
CA GLU A 147 -8.52 -13.47 -10.83
C GLU A 147 -9.16 -13.48 -9.43
N VAL A 148 -10.18 -12.65 -9.21
CA VAL A 148 -10.89 -12.61 -7.92
C VAL A 148 -11.62 -13.93 -7.65
N PHE A 149 -12.24 -14.54 -8.67
CA PHE A 149 -12.91 -15.83 -8.57
C PHE A 149 -11.95 -16.97 -8.18
N ASP A 150 -10.76 -17.00 -8.77
CA ASP A 150 -9.71 -17.98 -8.47
C ASP A 150 -9.09 -17.72 -7.08
N LYS A 151 -8.79 -16.44 -6.74
CA LYS A 151 -8.19 -16.02 -5.45
C LYS A 151 -9.06 -16.34 -4.24
N ASN A 152 -10.38 -16.31 -4.40
CA ASN A 152 -11.33 -16.61 -3.32
C ASN A 152 -11.83 -18.07 -3.35
N ALA A 153 -11.20 -18.94 -4.14
CA ALA A 153 -11.51 -20.36 -4.24
C ALA A 153 -12.97 -20.67 -4.60
N CYS A 154 -13.63 -19.80 -5.37
CA CYS A 154 -15.03 -19.98 -5.76
C CYS A 154 -15.26 -21.29 -6.56
N ALA A 155 -14.24 -21.72 -7.31
CA ALA A 155 -14.22 -22.97 -8.08
C ALA A 155 -14.23 -24.26 -7.21
N ALA A 156 -14.01 -24.15 -5.89
CA ALA A 156 -14.07 -25.29 -4.98
C ALA A 156 -15.51 -25.77 -4.72
N CYS A 157 -16.50 -24.89 -4.94
CA CYS A 157 -17.91 -25.20 -4.72
C CYS A 157 -18.79 -24.95 -5.94
N HIS A 158 -18.37 -24.10 -6.89
CA HIS A 158 -19.10 -23.83 -8.13
C HIS A 158 -18.33 -24.37 -9.34
N SER A 159 -19.06 -24.91 -10.32
CA SER A 159 -18.43 -25.46 -11.53
C SER A 159 -17.75 -24.38 -12.37
N LYS A 160 -16.56 -24.71 -12.92
CA LYS A 160 -15.77 -23.82 -13.77
C LYS A 160 -16.43 -23.51 -15.12
N ASP A 161 -17.35 -24.37 -15.57
CA ASP A 161 -18.12 -24.12 -16.80
C ASP A 161 -19.28 -23.13 -16.60
N MET A 162 -19.51 -22.71 -15.35
CA MET A 162 -20.63 -21.88 -14.86
C MET A 162 -22.03 -22.46 -15.13
N LYS A 163 -22.17 -23.58 -15.82
CA LYS A 163 -23.43 -24.13 -16.34
C LYS A 163 -23.90 -25.35 -15.57
N THR A 164 -23.01 -26.03 -14.87
CA THR A 164 -23.33 -27.23 -14.10
C THR A 164 -23.37 -26.97 -12.59
N ASP A 165 -24.31 -27.64 -11.92
CA ASP A 165 -24.42 -27.66 -10.46
C ASP A 165 -23.31 -28.53 -9.85
N LEU A 166 -22.73 -28.08 -8.73
CA LEU A 166 -21.75 -28.83 -7.94
C LEU A 166 -22.18 -28.83 -6.46
N THR A 167 -21.29 -28.49 -5.52
CA THR A 167 -21.66 -28.26 -4.12
C THR A 167 -22.58 -27.03 -3.99
N GLY A 168 -22.37 -26.04 -4.86
CA GLY A 168 -23.26 -24.89 -5.06
C GLY A 168 -23.94 -24.89 -6.44
N PRO A 169 -24.91 -23.99 -6.66
CA PRO A 169 -25.62 -23.86 -7.94
C PRO A 169 -24.71 -23.45 -9.10
N ALA A 170 -25.13 -23.78 -10.33
CA ALA A 170 -24.59 -23.22 -11.56
C ALA A 170 -24.69 -21.69 -11.55
N LEU A 171 -23.61 -20.99 -11.90
CA LEU A 171 -23.52 -19.53 -11.78
C LEU A 171 -23.96 -18.77 -13.04
N SER A 172 -24.05 -19.42 -14.19
CA SER A 172 -24.51 -18.85 -15.46
C SER A 172 -25.91 -18.28 -15.29
N GLY A 173 -26.11 -16.99 -15.59
CA GLY A 173 -27.39 -16.29 -15.41
C GLY A 173 -27.74 -15.97 -13.95
N VAL A 174 -26.76 -15.96 -13.02
CA VAL A 174 -27.02 -15.63 -11.61
C VAL A 174 -27.57 -14.22 -11.43
N VAL A 175 -27.14 -13.26 -12.24
CA VAL A 175 -27.60 -11.86 -12.15
C VAL A 175 -29.11 -11.76 -12.41
N ASP A 176 -29.63 -12.56 -13.35
CA ASP A 176 -31.06 -12.56 -13.69
C ASP A 176 -31.92 -13.33 -12.68
N ARG A 177 -31.31 -14.24 -11.92
CA ARG A 177 -32.02 -15.05 -10.91
C ARG A 177 -32.29 -14.31 -9.61
N TRP A 178 -31.54 -13.25 -9.33
CA TRP A 178 -31.70 -12.45 -8.12
C TRP A 178 -32.56 -11.21 -8.41
N PRO A 179 -33.69 -11.00 -7.70
CA PRO A 179 -34.58 -9.86 -7.94
C PRO A 179 -33.95 -8.49 -7.69
N ASP A 180 -33.00 -8.40 -6.75
CA ASP A 180 -32.21 -7.20 -6.48
C ASP A 180 -30.71 -7.56 -6.48
N LYS A 181 -29.94 -6.81 -7.26
CA LYS A 181 -28.47 -6.91 -7.34
C LYS A 181 -27.83 -6.69 -5.96
N LYS A 182 -28.42 -5.86 -5.11
CA LYS A 182 -27.94 -5.61 -3.73
C LYS A 182 -28.03 -6.85 -2.86
N ASP A 183 -29.08 -7.65 -3.03
CA ASP A 183 -29.26 -8.90 -2.27
C ASP A 183 -28.29 -9.98 -2.74
N LEU A 184 -27.98 -10.03 -4.04
CA LEU A 184 -26.90 -10.88 -4.55
C LEU A 184 -25.54 -10.50 -3.94
N TYR A 185 -25.26 -9.21 -3.76
CA TYR A 185 -24.00 -8.74 -3.18
C TYR A 185 -23.92 -9.09 -1.69
N ARG A 186 -25.03 -8.89 -0.96
CA ARG A 186 -25.14 -9.30 0.44
C ARG A 186 -24.98 -10.81 0.59
N TRP A 187 -25.55 -11.60 -0.33
CA TRP A 187 -25.42 -13.05 -0.34
C TRP A 187 -23.97 -13.51 -0.55
N ILE A 188 -23.28 -12.91 -1.52
CA ILE A 188 -21.86 -13.20 -1.79
C ILE A 188 -21.01 -12.82 -0.59
N ARG A 189 -21.30 -11.70 0.09
CA ARG A 189 -20.53 -11.30 1.28
C ARG A 189 -20.82 -12.14 2.50
N ASN A 190 -22.08 -12.50 2.73
CA ASN A 190 -22.49 -13.22 3.93
C ASN A 190 -23.85 -13.94 3.76
N SER A 191 -23.83 -15.14 3.20
CA SER A 191 -25.03 -15.94 2.99
C SER A 191 -25.74 -16.33 4.30
N SER A 192 -24.97 -16.61 5.35
CA SER A 192 -25.48 -17.03 6.67
C SER A 192 -26.33 -15.95 7.35
N GLU A 193 -25.98 -14.68 7.18
CA GLU A 193 -26.74 -13.55 7.72
C GLU A 193 -28.09 -13.39 7.03
N MET A 194 -28.12 -13.51 5.70
CA MET A 194 -29.38 -13.47 4.94
C MET A 194 -30.30 -14.66 5.25
N ILE A 195 -29.73 -15.83 5.53
CA ILE A 195 -30.50 -17.01 5.98
C ILE A 195 -31.08 -16.75 7.38
N ALA A 196 -30.30 -16.17 8.30
CA ALA A 196 -30.73 -15.84 9.65
C ALA A 196 -31.82 -14.76 9.70
N GLU A 197 -31.76 -13.78 8.79
CA GLU A 197 -32.79 -12.75 8.58
C GLU A 197 -34.10 -13.30 7.99
N GLY A 198 -34.09 -14.54 7.51
CA GLY A 198 -35.25 -15.16 6.86
C GLY A 198 -35.51 -14.64 5.44
N HIS A 199 -34.49 -14.15 4.73
CA HIS A 199 -34.64 -13.70 3.36
C HIS A 199 -35.15 -14.86 2.48
N LYS A 200 -36.32 -14.67 1.86
CA LYS A 200 -37.11 -15.74 1.26
C LYS A 200 -36.31 -16.59 0.25
N TYR A 201 -35.64 -15.96 -0.71
CA TYR A 201 -34.88 -16.66 -1.74
C TYR A 201 -33.62 -17.35 -1.19
N SER A 202 -32.99 -16.75 -0.17
CA SER A 202 -31.80 -17.25 0.50
C SER A 202 -32.08 -18.53 1.29
N VAL A 203 -33.20 -18.56 2.01
CA VAL A 203 -33.64 -19.75 2.77
C VAL A 203 -34.05 -20.89 1.82
N GLU A 204 -34.77 -20.58 0.73
CA GLU A 204 -35.12 -21.57 -0.31
C GLU A 204 -33.87 -22.18 -0.97
N LEU A 205 -32.87 -21.35 -1.28
CA LEU A 205 -31.60 -21.81 -1.85
C LEU A 205 -30.81 -22.68 -0.86
N PHE A 206 -30.77 -22.29 0.42
CA PHE A 206 -30.11 -23.04 1.48
C PHE A 206 -30.72 -24.43 1.69
N GLU A 207 -32.05 -24.54 1.72
CA GLU A 207 -32.75 -25.82 1.82
C GLU A 207 -32.50 -26.71 0.59
N LYS A 208 -32.45 -26.11 -0.62
CA LYS A 208 -32.19 -26.82 -1.87
C LYS A 208 -30.79 -27.43 -1.94
N TYR A 209 -29.77 -26.74 -1.44
CA TYR A 209 -28.36 -27.19 -1.47
C TYR A 209 -27.91 -27.81 -0.13
N LYS A 210 -28.74 -28.72 0.40
CA LYS A 210 -28.45 -29.57 1.57
C LYS A 210 -28.05 -28.80 2.84
N LYS A 211 -28.50 -27.56 2.99
CA LYS A 211 -28.19 -26.69 4.13
C LYS A 211 -26.68 -26.43 4.31
N VAL A 212 -25.94 -26.41 3.21
CA VAL A 212 -24.54 -25.97 3.20
C VAL A 212 -24.52 -24.46 2.89
N PRO A 213 -24.09 -23.60 3.82
CA PRO A 213 -24.03 -22.17 3.56
C PRO A 213 -22.86 -21.83 2.63
N MET A 214 -23.03 -20.81 1.78
CA MET A 214 -21.91 -20.25 1.02
C MET A 214 -20.96 -19.53 2.00
N LEU A 215 -19.65 -19.78 1.87
CA LEU A 215 -18.64 -19.16 2.73
C LEU A 215 -18.76 -17.62 2.72
N PRO A 216 -18.53 -16.94 3.85
CA PRO A 216 -18.61 -15.49 3.90
C PRO A 216 -17.36 -14.84 3.27
N TYR A 217 -17.58 -13.84 2.43
CA TYR A 217 -16.54 -13.03 1.79
C TYR A 217 -16.72 -11.54 2.10
N PRO A 218 -16.66 -11.12 3.39
CA PRO A 218 -17.00 -9.76 3.82
C PRO A 218 -16.05 -8.70 3.24
N ASN A 219 -14.86 -9.10 2.83
CA ASN A 219 -13.82 -8.21 2.32
C ASN A 219 -13.93 -7.93 0.80
N LEU A 220 -14.85 -8.58 0.08
CA LEU A 220 -15.05 -8.31 -1.35
C LEU A 220 -15.71 -6.95 -1.54
N THR A 221 -15.06 -6.08 -2.31
CA THR A 221 -15.59 -4.77 -2.73
C THR A 221 -16.71 -4.94 -3.75
N ASN A 222 -17.53 -3.90 -3.97
CA ASN A 222 -18.59 -3.97 -4.98
C ASN A 222 -18.00 -4.17 -6.37
N GLU A 223 -16.85 -3.54 -6.64
CA GLU A 223 -16.11 -3.60 -7.89
C GLU A 223 -15.53 -5.00 -8.15
N GLU A 224 -15.08 -5.71 -7.11
CA GLU A 224 -14.63 -7.09 -7.22
C GLU A 224 -15.79 -8.06 -7.46
N ILE A 225 -16.94 -7.83 -6.80
CA ILE A 225 -18.16 -8.60 -7.06
C ILE A 225 -18.65 -8.36 -8.49
N ASP A 226 -18.65 -7.12 -8.96
CA ASP A 226 -18.98 -6.76 -10.35
C ASP A 226 -18.06 -7.45 -11.36
N ALA A 227 -16.75 -7.49 -11.08
CA ALA A 227 -15.79 -8.21 -11.91
C ALA A 227 -16.10 -9.72 -11.92
N ILE A 228 -16.36 -10.33 -10.76
CA ILE A 228 -16.76 -11.74 -10.65
C ILE A 228 -18.01 -12.02 -11.49
N LEU A 229 -19.03 -11.16 -11.40
CA LEU A 229 -20.28 -11.32 -12.16
C LEU A 229 -20.05 -11.18 -13.67
N ALA A 230 -19.15 -10.28 -14.09
CA ALA A 230 -18.74 -10.16 -15.49
C ALA A 230 -18.04 -11.43 -15.99
N TYR A 231 -17.15 -12.03 -15.18
CA TYR A 231 -16.50 -13.30 -15.51
C TYR A 231 -17.49 -14.47 -15.60
N ILE A 232 -18.45 -14.54 -14.68
CA ILE A 232 -19.51 -15.56 -14.70
C ILE A 232 -20.38 -15.45 -15.96
N GLN A 233 -20.62 -14.22 -16.44
CA GLN A 233 -21.39 -13.96 -17.65
C GLN A 233 -20.62 -14.29 -18.93
N TYR A 234 -19.29 -14.10 -18.93
CA TYR A 234 -18.39 -14.35 -20.06
C TYR A 234 -17.19 -15.24 -19.67
N PRO A 235 -17.40 -16.52 -19.32
CA PRO A 235 -16.33 -17.37 -18.78
C PRO A 235 -15.23 -17.70 -19.80
N ASP A 236 -15.55 -17.65 -21.10
CA ASP A 236 -14.63 -17.86 -22.21
C ASP A 236 -14.10 -16.54 -22.82
N GLY A 237 -14.40 -15.39 -22.19
CA GLY A 237 -14.09 -14.05 -22.71
C GLY A 237 -15.18 -13.45 -23.61
N LEU A 238 -14.97 -12.21 -24.07
CA LEU A 238 -15.91 -11.54 -24.98
C LEU A 238 -15.96 -12.24 -26.36
N PRO A 239 -17.16 -12.40 -26.97
CA PRO A 239 -17.29 -13.02 -28.30
C PRO A 239 -16.48 -12.29 -29.38
N ALA A 240 -15.81 -13.06 -30.25
CA ALA A 240 -14.90 -12.57 -31.30
C ALA A 240 -15.52 -11.52 -32.26
N ASP A 241 -16.84 -11.53 -32.39
CA ASP A 241 -17.64 -10.64 -33.25
C ASP A 241 -17.60 -9.18 -32.79
N THR A 242 -17.10 -8.91 -31.58
CA THR A 242 -16.88 -7.56 -31.03
C THR A 242 -15.49 -6.97 -31.35
N ALA A 243 -14.61 -7.76 -31.99
CA ALA A 243 -13.23 -7.39 -32.26
C ALA A 243 -13.02 -6.94 -33.71
N ALA A 244 -13.41 -5.72 -34.06
CA ALA A 244 -13.00 -5.13 -35.35
C ALA A 244 -13.02 -3.59 -35.37
N VAL A 245 -12.14 -2.92 -34.62
CA VAL A 245 -11.33 -1.77 -35.12
C VAL A 245 -10.03 -1.75 -34.32
N ALA A 246 -8.92 -2.07 -34.97
CA ALA A 246 -7.60 -1.97 -34.38
C ALA A 246 -7.22 -0.49 -34.20
N VAL A 247 -7.08 -0.06 -32.95
CA VAL A 247 -6.22 1.05 -32.56
C VAL A 247 -5.11 0.42 -31.73
N GLU A 248 -3.87 0.53 -32.20
CA GLU A 248 -2.71 0.05 -31.48
C GLU A 248 -2.62 0.73 -30.12
N ALA A 249 -2.87 -0.04 -29.05
CA ALA A 249 -2.56 0.31 -27.69
C ALA A 249 -1.27 -0.44 -27.28
N PRO A 250 -0.26 0.24 -26.71
CA PRO A 250 0.88 -0.43 -26.11
C PRO A 250 0.46 -1.06 -24.77
N VAL A 251 0.92 -2.30 -24.58
CA VAL A 251 0.78 -3.12 -23.36
C VAL A 251 1.29 -2.39 -22.12
N ALA A 252 0.47 -2.28 -21.07
CA ALA A 252 0.89 -1.87 -19.73
C ALA A 252 0.77 -3.04 -18.75
N LYS A 253 1.91 -3.40 -18.14
CA LYS A 253 2.04 -4.27 -16.98
C LYS A 253 1.71 -3.45 -15.73
N ASP A 254 1.01 -4.05 -14.77
CA ASP A 254 0.84 -3.45 -13.45
C ASP A 254 2.18 -3.40 -12.70
N GLU A 255 2.72 -2.19 -12.57
CA GLU A 255 3.72 -1.85 -11.57
C GLU A 255 3.04 -1.14 -10.40
N VAL A 256 3.31 -1.67 -9.20
CA VAL A 256 3.34 -0.96 -7.91
C VAL A 256 3.69 0.52 -8.14
N ALA A 257 2.71 1.42 -7.94
CA ALA A 257 2.86 2.87 -7.85
C ALA A 257 4.16 3.45 -8.45
N SER A 258 4.40 3.25 -9.74
CA SER A 258 5.39 4.07 -10.42
C SER A 258 4.69 5.37 -10.73
N LYS A 259 5.19 6.48 -10.16
CA LYS A 259 4.84 7.83 -10.65
C LYS A 259 4.88 7.76 -12.17
N SER A 260 3.73 7.93 -12.81
CA SER A 260 3.53 7.66 -14.24
C SER A 260 4.76 8.07 -15.06
N PHE A 261 5.53 7.06 -15.47
CA PHE A 261 6.63 7.21 -16.42
C PHE A 261 6.13 7.64 -17.79
N TRP A 262 4.81 7.75 -18.02
CA TRP A 262 4.25 8.23 -19.28
C TRP A 262 3.67 9.64 -19.15
N GLY A 263 2.94 9.98 -18.10
CA GLY A 263 2.37 11.33 -17.92
C GLY A 263 3.43 12.40 -17.62
N SER A 264 4.38 12.09 -16.72
CA SER A 264 5.47 13.01 -16.39
C SER A 264 6.59 12.98 -17.43
N THR A 265 6.95 11.81 -17.96
CA THR A 265 8.02 11.70 -18.97
C THR A 265 7.58 12.21 -20.34
N ILE A 266 6.34 12.01 -20.80
CA ILE A 266 5.86 12.66 -22.04
C ILE A 266 5.89 14.16 -21.87
N PHE A 267 5.47 14.68 -20.72
CA PHE A 267 5.57 16.11 -20.42
C PHE A 267 7.03 16.60 -20.43
N TYR A 268 7.97 15.89 -19.80
CA TYR A 268 9.39 16.23 -19.82
C TYR A 268 10.01 16.09 -21.22
N ILE A 269 9.60 15.10 -22.01
CA ILE A 269 10.01 14.93 -23.41
C ILE A 269 9.48 16.09 -24.24
N LEU A 270 8.19 16.44 -24.12
CA LEU A 270 7.60 17.61 -24.78
C LEU A 270 8.32 18.89 -24.37
N LEU A 271 8.62 19.06 -23.07
CA LEU A 271 9.35 20.21 -22.57
C LEU A 271 10.76 20.28 -23.17
N VAL A 272 11.50 19.16 -23.21
CA VAL A 272 12.84 19.09 -23.83
C VAL A 272 12.75 19.37 -25.33
N VAL A 273 11.73 18.88 -26.03
CA VAL A 273 11.50 19.14 -27.45
C VAL A 273 11.19 20.62 -27.70
N VAL A 274 10.31 21.23 -26.91
CA VAL A 274 9.96 22.65 -27.01
C VAL A 274 11.17 23.54 -26.68
N LEU A 275 11.90 23.22 -25.60
CA LEU A 275 13.13 23.95 -25.25
C LEU A 275 14.22 23.76 -26.31
N GLY A 276 14.39 22.55 -26.85
CA GLY A 276 15.31 22.27 -27.95
C GLY A 276 14.96 23.05 -29.22
N ALA A 277 13.67 23.09 -29.58
CA ALA A 277 13.17 23.88 -30.71
C ALA A 277 13.39 25.39 -30.49
N LEU A 278 13.19 25.88 -29.27
CA LEU A 278 13.44 27.28 -28.91
C LEU A 278 14.93 27.62 -28.97
N VAL A 279 15.81 26.73 -28.51
CA VAL A 279 17.27 26.88 -28.61
C VAL A 279 17.72 26.89 -30.08
N LEU A 280 17.18 26.00 -30.92
CA LEU A 280 17.44 25.99 -32.36
C LEU A 280 16.96 27.28 -33.04
N PHE A 281 15.74 27.72 -32.72
CA PHE A 281 15.19 28.97 -33.25
C PHE A 281 16.04 30.20 -32.87
N LEU A 282 16.47 30.28 -31.61
CA LEU A 282 17.37 31.33 -31.15
C LEU A 282 18.73 31.27 -31.85
N ALA A 283 19.31 30.07 -32.00
CA ALA A 283 20.57 29.89 -32.70
C ALA A 283 20.48 30.30 -34.19
N MET A 284 19.36 30.00 -34.86
CA MET A 284 19.08 30.47 -36.23
C MET A 284 19.00 31.99 -36.32
N LYS A 285 18.29 32.65 -35.40
CA LYS A 285 18.17 34.12 -35.38
C LYS A 285 19.50 34.81 -35.07
N LEU A 286 20.29 34.25 -34.16
CA LEU A 286 21.64 34.72 -33.86
C LEU A 286 22.59 34.59 -35.06
N ALA A 287 22.56 33.46 -35.77
CA ALA A 287 23.36 33.26 -36.98
C ALA A 287 22.98 34.26 -38.10
N HIS A 288 21.67 34.44 -38.34
CA HIS A 288 21.19 35.42 -39.32
C HIS A 288 21.58 36.85 -38.94
N LEU A 289 21.44 37.24 -37.67
CA LEU A 289 21.81 38.58 -37.21
C LEU A 289 23.29 38.86 -37.42
N LYS A 290 24.18 37.89 -37.15
CA LYS A 290 25.62 38.04 -37.40
C LYS A 290 25.93 38.26 -38.87
N ASN A 291 25.31 37.49 -39.78
CA ASN A 291 25.52 37.67 -41.21
C ASN A 291 25.08 39.06 -41.71
N LEU A 292 23.95 39.59 -41.19
CA LEU A 292 23.48 40.94 -41.52
C LEU A 292 24.40 42.04 -40.98
N LEU A 293 24.98 41.84 -39.80
CA LEU A 293 25.95 42.77 -39.22
C LEU A 293 27.24 42.80 -40.04
N GLU A 294 27.76 41.65 -40.47
CA GLU A 294 28.96 41.60 -41.31
C GLU A 294 28.76 42.29 -42.66
N GLU A 295 27.62 42.03 -43.31
CA GLU A 295 27.27 42.69 -44.57
C GLU A 295 27.13 44.21 -44.40
N LYS A 296 26.55 44.68 -43.28
CA LYS A 296 26.33 46.11 -43.01
C LYS A 296 27.59 46.88 -42.61
N TYR A 297 28.49 46.28 -41.82
CA TYR A 297 29.66 46.97 -41.26
C TYR A 297 30.95 46.74 -42.04
N TYR A 298 31.08 45.60 -42.75
CA TYR A 298 32.31 45.21 -43.44
C TYR A 298 32.11 44.97 -44.94
N GLY A 299 30.87 44.97 -45.44
CA GLY A 299 30.58 44.83 -46.88
C GLY A 299 30.83 43.43 -47.45
N GLU A 300 31.10 42.44 -46.60
CA GLU A 300 31.32 41.04 -46.97
C GLU A 300 30.12 40.17 -46.59
N LYS A 301 29.81 39.15 -47.40
CA LYS A 301 28.75 38.18 -47.07
C LYS A 301 29.21 37.24 -45.96
N GLY A 302 28.66 37.43 -44.76
CA GLY A 302 28.88 36.52 -43.63
C GLY A 302 28.35 35.11 -43.88
N ASN A 303 29.10 34.09 -43.43
CA ASN A 303 28.76 32.67 -43.61
C ASN A 303 28.55 31.93 -42.26
N HIS A 304 28.04 32.64 -41.24
CA HIS A 304 27.75 32.03 -39.93
C HIS A 304 26.54 31.11 -40.04
N SER A 305 26.76 29.82 -39.85
CA SER A 305 25.74 28.76 -39.75
C SER A 305 25.33 28.51 -38.29
N ILE A 306 24.18 27.87 -38.07
CA ILE A 306 23.71 27.42 -36.74
C ILE A 306 24.82 26.63 -35.99
N PHE A 307 25.59 25.82 -36.72
CA PHE A 307 26.69 25.04 -36.17
C PHE A 307 27.82 25.92 -35.59
N SER A 308 28.09 27.08 -36.19
CA SER A 308 29.08 28.06 -35.69
C SER A 308 28.65 28.72 -34.37
N VAL A 309 27.34 28.73 -34.07
CA VAL A 309 26.80 29.22 -32.79
C VAL A 309 27.02 28.17 -31.71
N PHE A 310 26.66 26.91 -31.94
CA PHE A 310 26.87 25.81 -30.98
C PHE A 310 28.35 25.51 -30.71
N THR A 311 29.23 25.73 -31.69
CA THR A 311 30.69 25.59 -31.53
C THR A 311 31.38 26.88 -31.07
N SER A 312 30.61 27.93 -30.73
CA SER A 312 31.20 29.17 -30.22
C SER A 312 31.92 28.94 -28.89
N ARG A 313 33.06 29.62 -28.70
CA ARG A 313 33.89 29.47 -27.49
C ARG A 313 33.13 29.67 -26.18
N ASN A 314 32.10 30.52 -26.17
CA ASN A 314 31.30 30.78 -24.97
C ASN A 314 30.31 29.64 -24.70
N ILE A 315 29.61 29.12 -25.73
CA ILE A 315 28.71 27.97 -25.57
C ILE A 315 29.50 26.73 -25.14
N LEU A 316 30.68 26.49 -25.73
CA LEU A 316 31.54 25.36 -25.34
C LEU A 316 32.00 25.48 -23.88
N LYS A 317 32.33 26.69 -23.40
CA LYS A 317 32.69 26.95 -22.00
C LYS A 317 31.54 26.71 -21.02
N TYR A 318 30.32 27.16 -21.34
CA TYR A 318 29.17 26.94 -20.47
C TYR A 318 28.70 25.48 -20.51
N ALA A 319 28.76 24.83 -21.67
CA ALA A 319 28.44 23.41 -21.80
C ALA A 319 29.43 22.53 -21.03
N SER A 320 30.74 22.82 -21.11
CA SER A 320 31.74 22.08 -20.34
C SER A 320 31.58 22.31 -18.83
N PHE A 321 31.33 23.55 -18.40
CA PHE A 321 31.02 23.85 -16.99
C PHE A 321 29.77 23.11 -16.50
N GLY A 322 28.68 23.13 -17.29
CA GLY A 322 27.45 22.42 -16.97
C GLY A 322 27.65 20.91 -16.87
N LEU A 323 28.43 20.32 -17.78
CA LEU A 323 28.76 18.89 -17.75
C LEU A 323 29.59 18.53 -16.52
N ILE A 324 30.55 19.37 -16.14
CA ILE A 324 31.34 19.19 -14.90
C ILE A 324 30.43 19.24 -13.67
N VAL A 325 29.57 20.26 -13.55
CA VAL A 325 28.64 20.38 -12.42
C VAL A 325 27.68 19.20 -12.37
N PHE A 326 27.14 18.78 -13.51
CA PHE A 326 26.27 17.61 -13.61
C PHE A 326 27.00 16.33 -13.18
N GLY A 327 28.22 16.12 -13.69
CA GLY A 327 29.07 14.98 -13.30
C GLY A 327 29.36 14.97 -11.80
N LEU A 328 29.74 16.11 -11.22
CA LEU A 328 29.98 16.26 -9.79
C LEU A 328 28.70 15.99 -8.97
N PHE A 329 27.55 16.52 -9.38
CA PHE A 329 26.27 16.28 -8.71
C PHE A 329 25.90 14.79 -8.69
N PHE A 330 25.93 14.13 -9.85
CA PHE A 330 25.62 12.70 -9.95
C PHE A 330 26.60 11.83 -9.16
N THR A 331 27.88 12.20 -9.18
CA THR A 331 28.92 11.52 -8.41
C THR A 331 28.66 11.68 -6.91
N ALA A 332 28.36 12.89 -6.45
CA ALA A 332 28.04 13.17 -5.05
C ALA A 332 26.79 12.42 -4.60
N VAL A 333 25.72 12.39 -5.40
CA VAL A 333 24.49 11.64 -5.09
C VAL A 333 24.74 10.14 -5.01
N LYS A 334 25.47 9.56 -5.97
CA LYS A 334 25.82 8.13 -5.92
C LYS A 334 26.71 7.82 -4.71
N ALA A 335 27.67 8.69 -4.39
CA ALA A 335 28.51 8.55 -3.20
C ALA A 335 27.70 8.62 -1.91
N MET A 336 26.73 9.54 -1.80
CA MET A 336 25.87 9.67 -0.63
C MET A 336 24.92 8.48 -0.42
N ASN A 337 24.58 7.76 -1.49
CA ASN A 337 23.73 6.58 -1.46
C ASN A 337 24.52 5.26 -1.33
N LEU A 338 25.85 5.33 -1.45
CA LEU A 338 26.71 4.16 -1.31
C LEU A 338 26.57 3.56 0.10
N GLY A 339 26.37 2.25 0.17
CA GLY A 339 26.17 1.54 1.44
C GLY A 339 24.78 1.68 2.07
N ARG A 340 23.83 2.39 1.45
CA ARG A 340 22.43 2.39 1.90
C ARG A 340 21.71 1.15 1.37
N GLN A 341 20.99 0.45 2.24
CA GLN A 341 20.27 -0.80 1.93
C GLN A 341 18.75 -0.62 1.96
N GLN A 342 18.25 0.60 1.70
CA GLN A 342 16.82 0.85 1.66
C GLN A 342 16.15 0.01 0.57
N ASN A 343 14.99 -0.57 0.88
CA ASN A 343 14.26 -1.53 0.05
C ASN A 343 14.98 -2.85 -0.22
N TYR A 344 16.02 -3.20 0.55
CA TYR A 344 16.61 -4.53 0.49
C TYR A 344 15.59 -5.59 0.94
N GLU A 345 15.30 -6.54 0.05
CA GLU A 345 14.26 -7.56 0.19
C GLU A 345 14.77 -8.91 -0.36
N PRO A 346 15.55 -9.68 0.42
CA PRO A 346 16.08 -10.96 -0.04
C PRO A 346 15.06 -12.09 0.10
N GLU A 347 15.10 -13.06 -0.82
CA GLU A 347 14.34 -14.30 -0.69
C GLU A 347 14.73 -15.06 0.59
N GLN A 348 13.74 -15.41 1.40
CA GLN A 348 13.89 -16.12 2.65
C GLN A 348 13.71 -17.64 2.46
N PRO A 349 14.31 -18.49 3.32
CA PRO A 349 14.08 -19.94 3.31
C PRO A 349 12.60 -20.33 3.45
N ILE A 350 11.85 -19.52 4.20
CA ILE A 350 10.42 -19.70 4.44
C ILE A 350 9.72 -18.41 4.00
N LEU A 351 8.66 -18.55 3.21
CA LEU A 351 7.82 -17.45 2.73
C LEU A 351 6.87 -17.00 3.85
N PHE A 352 7.45 -16.46 4.92
CA PHE A 352 6.72 -15.97 6.07
C PHE A 352 6.05 -14.62 5.76
N SER A 353 4.73 -14.57 5.89
CA SER A 353 3.93 -13.36 5.67
C SER A 353 3.64 -12.62 6.97
N HIS A 354 4.16 -11.40 7.13
CA HIS A 354 3.75 -10.53 8.25
C HIS A 354 2.31 -10.03 8.09
N VAL A 355 1.81 -9.92 6.85
CA VAL A 355 0.41 -9.56 6.57
C VAL A 355 -0.55 -10.55 7.22
N THR A 356 -0.31 -11.85 7.08
CA THR A 356 -1.19 -12.85 7.69
C THR A 356 -1.14 -12.78 9.21
N HIS A 357 0.05 -12.63 9.80
CA HIS A 357 0.24 -12.72 11.24
C HIS A 357 -0.11 -11.41 11.97
N ALA A 358 0.56 -10.31 11.62
CA ALA A 358 0.36 -9.01 12.26
C ALA A 358 -0.78 -8.20 11.61
N GLY A 359 -0.97 -8.30 10.29
CA GLY A 359 -1.98 -7.55 9.56
C GLY A 359 -3.41 -8.07 9.76
N VAL A 360 -3.65 -9.33 9.39
CA VAL A 360 -4.98 -9.96 9.41
C VAL A 360 -5.32 -10.46 10.79
N ASN A 361 -4.43 -11.27 11.39
CA ASN A 361 -4.68 -11.88 12.69
C ASN A 361 -4.38 -10.94 13.88
N LYS A 362 -3.86 -9.74 13.62
CA LYS A 362 -3.57 -8.71 14.64
C LYS A 362 -2.70 -9.23 15.80
N ILE A 363 -1.79 -10.15 15.51
CA ILE A 363 -0.83 -10.66 16.51
C ILE A 363 0.14 -9.53 16.85
N ASP A 364 0.28 -9.25 18.15
CA ASP A 364 1.20 -8.24 18.66
C ASP A 364 2.66 -8.51 18.23
N CYS A 365 3.39 -7.47 17.83
CA CYS A 365 4.77 -7.60 17.35
C CYS A 365 5.70 -8.23 18.39
N GLN A 366 5.54 -7.90 19.67
CA GLN A 366 6.41 -8.37 20.76
C GLN A 366 6.06 -9.80 21.20
N PHE A 367 4.95 -10.38 20.73
CA PHE A 367 4.66 -11.78 20.95
C PHE A 367 5.72 -12.69 20.30
N CYS A 368 6.14 -12.35 19.08
CA CYS A 368 7.19 -13.03 18.35
C CYS A 368 8.58 -12.42 18.62
N HIS A 369 8.66 -11.09 18.68
CA HIS A 369 9.90 -10.35 18.91
C HIS A 369 10.04 -9.91 20.37
N ASP A 370 10.00 -10.87 21.29
CA ASP A 370 9.95 -10.64 22.74
C ASP A 370 11.23 -10.03 23.32
N GLY A 371 12.35 -10.13 22.58
CA GLY A 371 13.61 -9.48 22.93
C GLY A 371 13.57 -7.96 22.82
N ALA A 372 12.60 -7.39 22.09
CA ALA A 372 12.59 -5.96 21.77
C ALA A 372 12.50 -5.06 23.01
N SER A 373 11.74 -5.47 24.03
CA SER A 373 11.58 -4.71 25.27
C SER A 373 12.60 -5.04 26.36
N LYS A 374 13.37 -6.12 26.21
CA LYS A 374 14.22 -6.66 27.29
C LYS A 374 15.71 -6.65 26.97
N SER A 375 16.06 -6.68 25.68
CA SER A 375 17.44 -6.88 25.22
C SER A 375 17.83 -5.83 24.19
N LYS A 376 19.12 -5.77 23.88
CA LYS A 376 19.64 -4.97 22.77
C LYS A 376 19.15 -5.48 21.41
N HIS A 377 18.80 -6.76 21.32
CA HIS A 377 18.32 -7.41 20.10
C HIS A 377 16.86 -7.84 20.26
N ALA A 378 16.00 -7.47 19.31
CA ALA A 378 14.63 -7.96 19.23
C ALA A 378 14.53 -9.47 18.92
N VAL A 379 15.61 -10.04 18.37
CA VAL A 379 15.82 -11.43 17.93
C VAL A 379 14.78 -11.95 16.93
N ILE A 380 15.18 -12.93 16.12
CA ILE A 380 14.23 -13.72 15.32
C ILE A 380 13.62 -14.75 16.29
N PRO A 381 12.28 -14.93 16.32
CA PRO A 381 11.66 -15.90 17.21
C PRO A 381 12.25 -17.29 16.97
N ALA A 382 12.56 -17.99 18.06
CA ALA A 382 12.89 -19.40 17.97
C ALA A 382 11.67 -20.20 17.48
N THR A 383 11.92 -21.29 16.75
CA THR A 383 10.89 -22.01 16.00
C THR A 383 9.82 -22.68 16.90
N ASN A 384 10.13 -22.91 18.17
CA ASN A 384 9.17 -23.31 19.19
C ASN A 384 8.04 -22.28 19.41
N THR A 385 8.28 -21.00 19.12
CA THR A 385 7.24 -19.96 19.10
C THR A 385 6.19 -20.26 18.04
N CYS A 386 6.61 -20.68 16.84
CA CYS A 386 5.70 -21.07 15.77
C CYS A 386 4.80 -22.23 16.20
N LEU A 387 5.33 -23.22 16.92
CA LEU A 387 4.58 -24.39 17.37
C LEU A 387 3.49 -24.10 18.42
N LYS A 388 3.55 -22.94 19.10
CA LYS A 388 2.47 -22.55 20.05
C LYS A 388 1.11 -22.50 19.36
N CYS A 389 1.08 -22.13 18.07
CA CYS A 389 -0.14 -22.09 17.26
C CYS A 389 -0.15 -23.21 16.20
N HIS A 390 0.98 -23.47 15.54
CA HIS A 390 1.08 -24.42 14.44
C HIS A 390 1.05 -25.90 14.84
N LYS A 391 0.87 -26.20 16.12
CA LYS A 391 0.42 -27.52 16.57
C LYS A 391 -1.04 -27.79 16.20
N ALA A 392 -1.89 -26.76 16.28
CA ALA A 392 -3.30 -26.82 15.90
C ALA A 392 -3.51 -26.42 14.44
N ILE A 393 -2.78 -25.42 13.96
CA ILE A 393 -2.89 -24.89 12.59
C ILE A 393 -1.82 -25.53 11.70
N LYS A 394 -2.22 -26.54 10.92
CA LYS A 394 -1.30 -27.37 10.12
C LYS A 394 -1.30 -27.04 8.62
N VAL A 395 -2.21 -26.18 8.17
CA VAL A 395 -2.36 -25.78 6.78
C VAL A 395 -2.46 -24.25 6.73
N GLY A 396 -1.62 -23.62 5.91
CA GLY A 396 -1.65 -22.19 5.63
C GLY A 396 -2.64 -21.84 4.54
N SER A 397 -3.13 -20.60 4.55
CA SER A 397 -4.14 -20.11 3.60
C SER A 397 -3.64 -19.94 2.16
N GLU A 398 -2.35 -19.69 1.96
CA GLU A 398 -1.77 -19.40 0.64
C GLU A 398 -0.94 -20.57 0.08
N TYR A 399 -0.06 -21.14 0.89
CA TYR A 399 0.90 -22.17 0.46
C TYR A 399 0.55 -23.58 1.00
N GLY A 400 -0.66 -23.76 1.54
CA GLY A 400 -1.10 -25.04 2.10
C GLY A 400 -0.13 -25.57 3.17
N THR A 401 0.39 -26.79 2.97
CA THR A 401 1.36 -27.40 3.89
C THR A 401 2.82 -27.05 3.61
N GLN A 402 3.13 -26.38 2.50
CA GLN A 402 4.51 -26.22 2.02
C GLN A 402 5.41 -25.53 3.05
N GLU A 403 5.02 -24.33 3.48
CA GLU A 403 5.84 -23.52 4.39
C GLU A 403 5.86 -24.08 5.82
N LEU A 404 4.76 -24.67 6.29
CA LEU A 404 4.71 -25.30 7.62
C LEU A 404 5.53 -26.58 7.68
N THR A 405 5.60 -27.34 6.60
CA THR A 405 6.43 -28.54 6.53
C THR A 405 7.92 -28.18 6.64
N LYS A 406 8.35 -27.02 6.12
CA LYS A 406 9.72 -26.51 6.33
C LYS A 406 10.03 -26.30 7.82
N ILE A 407 9.07 -25.74 8.56
CA ILE A 407 9.19 -25.53 10.01
C ILE A 407 9.29 -26.88 10.75
N TYR A 408 8.38 -27.80 10.45
CA TYR A 408 8.33 -29.12 11.07
C TYR A 408 9.59 -29.95 10.80
N ALA A 409 10.07 -29.96 9.55
CA ALA A 409 11.29 -30.65 9.15
C ALA A 409 12.56 -30.00 9.71
N SER A 410 12.56 -28.68 9.96
CA SER A 410 13.71 -28.03 10.60
C SER A 410 13.89 -28.48 12.06
N ILE A 411 12.79 -28.67 12.80
CA ILE A 411 12.81 -28.92 14.25
C ILE A 411 12.50 -30.36 14.66
N GLY A 412 12.18 -31.23 13.69
CA GLY A 412 11.80 -32.61 13.98
C GLY A 412 10.45 -32.77 14.65
N TYR A 413 9.48 -31.92 14.31
CA TYR A 413 8.11 -32.07 14.81
C TYR A 413 7.29 -32.89 13.82
N ASP A 414 6.66 -33.98 14.26
CA ASP A 414 5.75 -34.76 13.42
C ASP A 414 4.31 -34.22 13.58
N PRO A 415 3.75 -33.57 12.55
CA PRO A 415 2.39 -33.05 12.58
C PRO A 415 1.33 -34.16 12.57
N GLN A 416 1.66 -35.40 12.25
CA GLN A 416 0.71 -36.51 12.25
C GLN A 416 0.45 -37.02 13.66
N THR A 417 1.51 -37.18 14.45
CA THR A 417 1.45 -37.69 15.83
C THR A 417 1.41 -36.57 16.88
N ASN A 418 1.63 -35.32 16.48
CA ASN A 418 1.74 -34.16 17.35
C ASN A 418 2.87 -34.27 18.40
N GLN A 419 3.95 -34.96 18.04
CA GLN A 419 5.10 -35.21 18.92
C GLN A 419 6.41 -34.85 18.22
N PHE A 420 7.44 -34.56 19.00
CA PHE A 420 8.81 -34.44 18.49
C PHE A 420 9.37 -35.83 18.21
N ILE A 421 10.03 -35.96 17.06
CA ILE A 421 10.66 -37.21 16.61
C ILE A 421 11.89 -37.47 17.49
N GLN A 422 11.96 -38.67 18.06
CA GLN A 422 13.09 -39.08 18.91
C GLN A 422 14.34 -39.25 18.05
N ASN A 423 15.50 -38.81 18.56
CA ASN A 423 16.81 -38.87 17.88
C ASN A 423 16.82 -38.25 16.47
N TYR A 424 16.01 -37.22 16.24
CA TYR A 424 15.82 -36.61 14.91
C TYR A 424 17.12 -36.07 14.28
N ASP A 425 18.02 -35.51 15.09
CA ASP A 425 19.29 -34.95 14.62
C ASP A 425 20.24 -36.02 14.06
N GLU A 426 20.08 -37.28 14.48
CA GLU A 426 20.89 -38.42 14.06
C GLU A 426 20.26 -39.17 12.86
N MET A 427 19.00 -38.91 12.54
CA MET A 427 18.29 -39.60 11.46
C MET A 427 18.88 -39.33 10.08
N SER A 428 18.84 -40.34 9.21
CA SER A 428 19.22 -40.20 7.82
C SER A 428 18.22 -39.33 7.05
N GLN A 429 18.67 -38.62 6.00
CA GLN A 429 17.77 -37.80 5.18
C GLN A 429 16.65 -38.63 4.53
N GLU A 430 16.89 -39.91 4.26
CA GLU A 430 15.89 -40.82 3.69
C GLU A 430 14.77 -41.16 4.68
N GLU A 431 15.09 -41.33 5.97
CA GLU A 431 14.08 -41.54 7.00
C GLU A 431 13.26 -40.28 7.24
N VAL A 432 13.92 -39.12 7.25
CA VAL A 432 13.25 -37.81 7.34
C VAL A 432 12.33 -37.60 6.14
N LYS A 433 12.81 -37.89 4.93
CA LYS A 433 12.02 -37.81 3.70
C LYS A 433 10.75 -38.63 3.82
N LYS A 434 10.82 -39.89 4.24
CA LYS A 434 9.65 -40.79 4.40
C LYS A 434 8.58 -40.21 5.33
N ILE A 435 8.98 -39.61 6.45
CA ILE A 435 8.02 -39.03 7.42
C ILE A 435 7.27 -37.85 6.78
N PHE A 436 8.01 -36.92 6.17
CA PHE A 436 7.40 -35.69 5.67
C PHE A 436 6.71 -35.86 4.31
N THR A 437 7.15 -36.78 3.45
CA THR A 437 6.39 -37.14 2.24
C THR A 437 5.08 -37.83 2.60
N SER A 438 5.07 -38.70 3.62
CA SER A 438 3.83 -39.29 4.15
C SER A 438 2.86 -38.22 4.67
N TRP A 439 3.37 -37.22 5.39
CA TRP A 439 2.59 -36.07 5.83
C TRP A 439 2.02 -35.26 4.65
N ILE A 440 2.87 -34.92 3.66
CA ILE A 440 2.47 -34.14 2.49
C ILE A 440 1.38 -34.87 1.70
N ALA A 441 1.55 -36.17 1.45
CA ALA A 441 0.59 -37.00 0.74
C ALA A 441 -0.76 -37.08 1.49
N LYS A 442 -0.72 -37.24 2.82
CA LYS A 442 -1.93 -37.35 3.64
C LYS A 442 -2.77 -36.06 3.63
N GLN A 443 -2.10 -34.90 3.62
CA GLN A 443 -2.77 -33.61 3.67
C GLN A 443 -3.20 -33.09 2.29
N ASN A 444 -2.61 -33.61 1.21
CA ASN A 444 -2.94 -33.28 -0.17
C ASN A 444 -3.40 -34.56 -0.91
N GLN A 445 -4.65 -34.96 -0.71
CA GLN A 445 -5.18 -36.22 -1.26
C GLN A 445 -5.17 -36.28 -2.79
N ASP A 446 -5.11 -35.12 -3.45
CA ASP A 446 -5.05 -35.01 -4.91
C ASP A 446 -3.64 -35.11 -5.48
N PHE A 447 -2.61 -35.15 -4.63
CA PHE A 447 -1.22 -35.21 -5.09
C PHE A 447 -0.85 -36.64 -5.48
N ASP A 448 -0.29 -36.80 -6.67
CA ASP A 448 0.41 -38.02 -7.03
C ASP A 448 1.79 -38.08 -6.34
N ASP A 449 2.42 -39.25 -6.39
CA ASP A 449 3.74 -39.46 -5.77
C ASP A 449 4.80 -38.49 -6.32
N LYS A 450 4.64 -38.03 -7.57
CA LYS A 450 5.55 -37.08 -8.20
C LYS A 450 5.42 -35.71 -7.55
N ALA A 451 4.21 -35.18 -7.41
CA ALA A 451 3.94 -33.89 -6.78
C ALA A 451 4.40 -33.87 -5.31
N VAL A 452 4.21 -34.97 -4.57
CA VAL A 452 4.72 -35.11 -3.19
C VAL A 452 6.24 -34.99 -3.13
N ASN A 453 6.94 -35.68 -4.04
CA ASN A 453 8.40 -35.63 -4.09
C ASN A 453 8.92 -34.26 -4.55
N GLU A 454 8.28 -33.63 -5.54
CA GLU A 454 8.64 -32.29 -5.99
C GLU A 454 8.50 -31.26 -4.86
N GLN A 455 7.41 -31.33 -4.07
CA GLN A 455 7.25 -30.47 -2.89
C GLN A 455 8.35 -30.71 -1.85
N TRP A 456 8.71 -31.98 -1.59
CA TRP A 456 9.81 -32.31 -0.68
C TRP A 456 11.15 -31.75 -1.15
N ASP A 457 11.46 -31.87 -2.44
CA ASP A 457 12.71 -31.37 -3.01
C ASP A 457 12.81 -29.84 -2.92
N LEU A 458 11.69 -29.12 -3.08
CA LEU A 458 11.60 -27.67 -2.84
C LEU A 458 11.86 -27.31 -1.37
N ILE A 459 11.36 -28.12 -0.43
CA ILE A 459 11.62 -27.95 1.01
C ILE A 459 13.11 -28.14 1.31
N VAL A 460 13.72 -29.20 0.79
CA VAL A 460 15.16 -29.46 0.94
C VAL A 460 15.98 -28.30 0.37
N LYS A 461 15.69 -27.86 -0.86
CA LYS A 461 16.36 -26.72 -1.49
C LYS A 461 16.24 -25.43 -0.69
N SER A 462 15.11 -25.22 0.00
CA SER A 462 14.88 -24.02 0.81
C SER A 462 15.62 -24.06 2.16
N LEU A 463 15.72 -25.24 2.77
CA LEU A 463 16.30 -25.41 4.11
C LEU A 463 17.80 -25.70 4.12
N THR A 464 18.38 -26.06 2.98
CA THR A 464 19.79 -26.38 2.83
C THR A 464 20.54 -25.29 2.07
N ASN A 465 21.84 -25.18 2.33
CA ASN A 465 22.76 -24.27 1.63
C ASN A 465 24.20 -24.76 1.84
N GLU A 466 25.18 -23.98 1.37
CA GLU A 466 26.62 -24.31 1.49
C GLU A 466 27.08 -24.57 2.94
N LEU A 467 26.41 -23.96 3.93
CA LEU A 467 26.73 -24.10 5.36
C LEU A 467 25.87 -25.17 6.07
N LYS A 468 24.75 -25.58 5.46
CA LYS A 468 23.76 -26.49 6.05
C LYS A 468 23.35 -27.54 5.02
N SER A 469 23.94 -28.73 5.13
CA SER A 469 23.75 -29.84 4.18
C SER A 469 22.54 -30.75 4.47
N LYS A 470 21.91 -30.61 5.65
CA LYS A 470 20.76 -31.41 6.09
C LYS A 470 19.58 -30.50 6.40
N VAL A 471 18.34 -30.99 6.31
CA VAL A 471 17.16 -30.19 6.64
C VAL A 471 17.02 -29.88 8.14
N GLN A 472 17.49 -30.80 9.00
CA GLN A 472 17.46 -30.67 10.45
C GLN A 472 18.29 -29.49 10.94
N GLY A 473 17.89 -28.93 12.09
CA GLY A 473 18.56 -27.83 12.73
C GLY A 473 18.04 -26.46 12.27
N PRO A 474 18.70 -25.36 12.68
CA PRO A 474 18.14 -24.02 12.59
C PRO A 474 17.84 -23.57 11.16
N ILE A 475 16.81 -22.75 11.00
CA ILE A 475 16.48 -22.10 9.72
C ILE A 475 17.46 -20.96 9.50
N MET A 476 18.16 -20.98 8.36
CA MET A 476 19.20 -20.01 8.02
C MET A 476 18.59 -18.74 7.41
N TRP A 477 17.92 -17.94 8.25
CA TRP A 477 17.31 -16.67 7.85
C TRP A 477 18.32 -15.69 7.28
N LYS A 478 17.93 -14.94 6.24
CA LYS A 478 18.74 -13.84 5.71
C LYS A 478 18.37 -12.56 6.45
N LYS A 479 19.32 -12.03 7.22
CA LYS A 479 19.14 -10.79 7.98
C LYS A 479 18.98 -9.61 7.01
N ILE A 480 17.93 -8.82 7.22
CA ILE A 480 17.60 -7.67 6.36
C ILE A 480 18.18 -6.38 6.93
N HIS A 481 17.96 -6.15 8.22
CA HIS A 481 18.46 -4.97 8.91
C HIS A 481 19.86 -5.24 9.45
N ASN A 482 20.86 -4.49 9.00
CA ASN A 482 22.20 -4.58 9.56
C ASN A 482 22.78 -3.21 9.90
N LEU A 483 23.56 -3.17 10.97
CA LEU A 483 24.34 -2.01 11.39
C LEU A 483 25.81 -2.45 11.51
N PRO A 484 26.78 -1.55 11.26
CA PRO A 484 28.19 -1.87 11.49
C PRO A 484 28.48 -2.24 12.95
N ASP A 485 29.43 -3.15 13.18
CA ASP A 485 29.72 -3.71 14.51
C ASP A 485 30.20 -2.68 15.55
N HIS A 486 30.74 -1.54 15.10
CA HIS A 486 31.13 -0.45 15.99
C HIS A 486 29.94 0.38 16.52
N VAL A 487 28.73 0.16 15.99
CA VAL A 487 27.51 0.84 16.45
C VAL A 487 26.86 0.01 17.54
N TYR A 488 26.75 0.59 18.73
CA TYR A 488 25.96 0.00 19.81
C TYR A 488 24.52 0.53 19.77
N PHE A 489 23.59 -0.32 19.34
CA PHE A 489 22.16 -0.04 19.36
C PHE A 489 21.44 -1.00 20.31
N ASN A 490 20.53 -0.49 21.14
CA ASN A 490 19.80 -1.26 22.13
C ASN A 490 18.29 -1.09 21.95
N HIS A 491 17.59 -2.15 21.52
CA HIS A 491 16.13 -2.12 21.33
C HIS A 491 15.37 -1.77 22.60
N ALA A 492 15.72 -2.35 23.76
CA ALA A 492 15.00 -2.12 25.02
C ALA A 492 14.97 -0.64 25.44
N GLN A 493 16.05 0.11 25.17
CA GLN A 493 16.06 1.56 25.45
C GLN A 493 15.07 2.34 24.57
N HIS A 494 14.88 1.93 23.32
CA HIS A 494 13.99 2.63 22.39
C HIS A 494 12.53 2.19 22.55
N VAL A 495 12.30 0.90 22.79
CA VAL A 495 10.95 0.32 22.91
C VAL A 495 10.42 0.42 24.34
N ALA A 496 11.16 -0.07 25.34
CA ALA A 496 10.64 -0.14 26.71
C ALA A 496 10.72 1.21 27.45
N VAL A 497 11.80 1.96 27.25
CA VAL A 497 12.00 3.29 27.88
C VAL A 497 11.49 4.40 26.97
N GLY A 498 11.91 4.41 25.71
CA GLY A 498 11.53 5.43 24.73
C GLY A 498 10.08 5.35 24.25
N LYS A 499 9.40 4.20 24.44
CA LYS A 499 8.01 3.96 24.03
C LYS A 499 7.75 4.25 22.54
N LEU A 500 8.77 4.11 21.70
CA LEU A 500 8.63 4.32 20.26
C LEU A 500 7.80 3.20 19.64
N ASP A 501 6.95 3.56 18.68
CA ASP A 501 6.19 2.59 17.91
C ASP A 501 7.09 1.84 16.92
N CYS A 502 6.84 0.54 16.74
CA CYS A 502 7.64 -0.30 15.86
C CYS A 502 7.64 0.20 14.41
N THR A 503 6.53 0.77 13.94
CA THR A 503 6.34 1.22 12.56
C THR A 503 7.11 2.49 12.23
N GLU A 504 7.45 3.32 13.22
CA GLU A 504 8.29 4.51 13.01
C GLU A 504 9.70 4.15 12.53
N CYS A 505 10.19 2.98 12.95
CA CYS A 505 11.53 2.50 12.59
C CYS A 505 11.49 1.52 11.42
N HIS A 506 10.56 0.56 11.42
CA HIS A 506 10.50 -0.54 10.45
C HIS A 506 9.47 -0.34 9.33
N GLY A 507 8.69 0.72 9.36
CA GLY A 507 7.56 0.94 8.44
C GLY A 507 6.34 0.08 8.79
N PRO A 508 5.28 0.09 7.96
CA PRO A 508 4.07 -0.71 8.17
C PRO A 508 4.32 -2.19 7.85
N VAL A 509 5.00 -2.90 8.76
CA VAL A 509 5.42 -4.31 8.57
C VAL A 509 4.20 -5.24 8.43
N GLU A 510 3.08 -4.88 9.05
CA GLU A 510 1.79 -5.56 8.95
C GLU A 510 1.18 -5.53 7.54
N GLU A 511 1.69 -4.69 6.65
CA GLU A 511 1.32 -4.64 5.23
C GLU A 511 2.38 -5.31 4.33
N MET A 512 3.49 -5.80 4.91
CA MET A 512 4.60 -6.39 4.16
C MET A 512 4.46 -7.91 4.03
N LYS A 513 4.11 -8.38 2.82
CA LYS A 513 4.08 -9.81 2.51
C LYS A 513 5.48 -10.42 2.59
N VAL A 514 6.47 -9.72 2.05
CA VAL A 514 7.90 -9.98 2.24
C VAL A 514 8.47 -8.76 2.94
N VAL A 515 9.18 -8.99 4.06
CA VAL A 515 9.76 -7.89 4.83
C VAL A 515 10.91 -7.26 4.04
N ARG A 516 11.00 -5.93 4.08
CA ARG A 516 12.06 -5.14 3.45
C ARG A 516 12.57 -4.06 4.38
N GLN A 517 13.77 -3.55 4.13
CA GLN A 517 14.31 -2.44 4.91
C GLN A 517 13.61 -1.11 4.52
N TYR A 518 12.74 -0.60 5.39
CA TYR A 518 12.01 0.65 5.15
C TYR A 518 12.88 1.90 5.40
N SER A 519 13.48 2.00 6.58
CA SER A 519 14.31 3.14 6.99
C SER A 519 15.76 2.99 6.53
N THR A 520 16.45 4.11 6.29
CA THR A 520 17.85 4.08 5.84
C THR A 520 18.81 3.59 6.92
N LEU A 521 18.47 3.77 8.19
CA LEU A 521 19.31 3.45 9.37
C LEU A 521 20.72 4.03 9.28
N SER A 522 20.87 5.15 8.57
CA SER A 522 22.13 5.88 8.46
C SER A 522 22.33 6.77 9.68
N MET A 523 23.58 7.15 9.97
CA MET A 523 23.87 8.04 11.11
C MET A 523 23.04 9.34 11.08
N GLY A 524 22.85 9.92 9.90
CA GLY A 524 22.00 11.10 9.73
C GLY A 524 20.53 10.87 10.09
N TRP A 525 20.00 9.67 9.84
CA TRP A 525 18.65 9.28 10.26
C TRP A 525 18.57 9.20 11.79
N CYS A 526 19.54 8.53 12.45
CA CYS A 526 19.60 8.43 13.91
C CYS A 526 19.65 9.81 14.58
N ILE A 527 20.55 10.69 14.13
CA ILE A 527 20.71 12.04 14.69
C ILE A 527 19.43 12.86 14.50
N ASN A 528 18.80 12.80 13.33
CA ASN A 528 17.59 13.57 13.07
C ASN A 528 16.39 13.07 13.87
N CYS A 529 16.29 11.76 14.11
CA CYS A 529 15.30 11.19 15.01
C CYS A 529 15.52 11.71 16.43
N HIS A 530 16.74 11.56 16.98
CA HIS A 530 17.07 12.01 18.35
C HIS A 530 16.91 13.53 18.57
N ARG A 531 17.04 14.35 17.52
CA ARG A 531 16.80 15.80 17.59
C ARG A 531 15.32 16.17 17.73
N LYS A 532 14.42 15.28 17.31
CA LYS A 532 12.98 15.53 17.23
C LYS A 532 12.19 14.78 18.29
N THR A 533 12.67 13.61 18.72
CA THR A 533 12.01 12.78 19.71
C THR A 533 12.18 13.38 21.11
N GLU A 534 11.05 13.57 21.80
CA GLU A 534 11.04 14.02 23.19
C GLU A 534 11.30 12.86 24.16
N VAL A 535 11.99 13.15 25.25
CA VAL A 535 12.22 12.18 26.32
C VAL A 535 10.97 12.06 27.19
N GLN A 536 10.57 10.83 27.49
CA GLN A 536 9.42 10.54 28.35
C GLN A 536 9.77 10.78 29.84
N PHE A 537 9.53 12.00 30.33
CA PHE A 537 9.82 12.38 31.72
C PHE A 537 8.70 12.00 32.72
N ALA A 538 7.43 12.11 32.32
CA ALA A 538 6.29 12.11 33.24
C ALA A 538 6.09 10.78 34.00
N ASP A 539 6.34 9.65 33.33
CA ASP A 539 6.04 8.31 33.85
C ASP A 539 7.27 7.47 34.17
N ASN A 540 8.44 8.11 34.31
CA ASN A 540 9.70 7.41 34.58
C ASN A 540 10.22 7.73 36.00
N PRO A 541 10.17 6.75 36.94
CA PRO A 541 10.67 6.91 38.29
C PRO A 541 12.12 7.37 38.37
N TYR A 542 12.94 7.04 37.36
CA TYR A 542 14.33 7.47 37.29
C TYR A 542 14.44 9.01 37.28
N TYR A 543 13.63 9.71 36.48
CA TYR A 543 13.68 11.17 36.39
C TYR A 543 13.04 11.87 37.60
N ASN A 544 12.04 11.24 38.22
CA ASN A 544 11.43 11.75 39.45
C ASN A 544 12.46 11.85 40.59
N ASN A 545 13.44 10.92 40.64
CA ASN A 545 14.53 10.99 41.61
C ASN A 545 15.41 12.23 41.41
N PHE A 546 15.73 12.62 40.17
CA PHE A 546 16.52 13.83 39.92
C PHE A 546 15.76 15.10 40.29
N ALA A 547 14.45 15.17 39.99
CA ALA A 547 13.61 16.28 40.43
C ALA A 547 13.57 16.39 41.95
N LYS A 548 13.44 15.25 42.64
CA LYS A 548 13.48 15.17 44.11
C LYS A 548 14.84 15.63 44.65
N PHE A 549 15.95 15.12 44.13
CA PHE A 549 17.29 15.53 44.57
C PHE A 549 17.53 17.03 44.38
N HIS A 550 17.08 17.59 43.26
CA HIS A 550 17.17 19.03 43.01
C HIS A 550 16.40 19.86 44.06
N GLU A 551 15.17 19.45 44.39
CA GLU A 551 14.36 20.11 45.42
C GLU A 551 14.96 19.97 46.83
N GLU A 552 15.55 18.80 47.17
CA GLU A 552 16.22 18.59 48.46
C GLU A 552 17.47 19.45 48.61
N ILE A 553 18.27 19.59 47.54
CA ILE A 553 19.43 20.50 47.52
C ILE A 553 18.98 21.95 47.68
N LYS A 554 17.93 22.36 46.96
CA LYS A 554 17.37 23.72 47.05
C LYS A 554 16.83 24.05 48.46
N LYS A 555 16.29 23.06 49.15
CA LYS A 555 15.80 23.18 50.55
C LYS A 555 16.91 23.08 51.59
N GLY A 556 18.15 22.76 51.19
CA GLY A 556 19.27 22.55 52.10
C GLY A 556 19.15 21.28 52.95
N THR A 557 18.25 20.35 52.61
CA THR A 557 18.09 19.07 53.31
C THR A 557 19.08 18.01 52.82
N ARG A 558 19.81 18.31 51.74
CA ARG A 558 20.80 17.45 51.10
C ARG A 558 21.92 18.31 50.53
N ASP A 559 23.16 17.95 50.82
CA ASP A 559 24.34 18.73 50.36
C ASP A 559 24.81 18.32 48.95
N GLN A 560 24.72 17.03 48.61
CA GLN A 560 25.19 16.48 47.34
C GLN A 560 24.44 15.19 46.93
N VAL A 561 24.68 14.73 45.71
CA VAL A 561 24.17 13.45 45.18
C VAL A 561 25.37 12.61 44.74
N THR A 562 25.45 11.37 45.23
CA THR A 562 26.55 10.45 44.91
C THR A 562 26.19 9.51 43.75
N VAL A 563 27.19 8.86 43.15
CA VAL A 563 27.01 7.89 42.06
C VAL A 563 26.17 6.69 42.49
N GLU A 564 26.29 6.27 43.75
CA GLU A 564 25.48 5.22 44.36
C GLU A 564 23.98 5.57 44.34
N GLU A 565 23.63 6.83 44.65
CA GLU A 565 22.23 7.27 44.77
C GLU A 565 21.49 7.36 43.43
N ILE A 566 22.22 7.45 42.32
CA ILE A 566 21.66 7.35 40.96
C ILE A 566 21.80 5.93 40.37
N GLY A 567 22.19 4.96 41.21
CA GLY A 567 22.36 3.55 40.86
C GLY A 567 23.57 3.28 39.98
N GLY A 568 24.59 4.13 39.97
CA GLY A 568 25.81 3.97 39.18
C GLY A 568 26.77 2.90 39.71
N LEU A 569 26.39 2.19 40.78
CA LEU A 569 27.11 1.00 41.28
C LEU A 569 26.54 -0.33 40.74
N ASP A 570 25.49 -0.29 39.90
CA ASP A 570 24.99 -1.50 39.27
C ASP A 570 26.03 -2.02 38.25
N CYS A 571 26.56 -3.23 38.49
CA CYS A 571 27.59 -3.84 37.64
C CYS A 571 27.19 -3.89 36.15
N ASN A 572 25.89 -4.06 35.86
CA ASN A 572 25.35 -4.12 34.50
C ASN A 572 25.37 -2.77 33.76
N LYS A 573 25.59 -1.65 34.45
CA LYS A 573 25.73 -0.31 33.84
C LYS A 573 27.17 -0.01 33.41
N CYS A 574 28.15 -0.69 34.00
CA CYS A 574 29.58 -0.47 33.73
C CYS A 574 30.23 -1.61 32.93
N HIS A 575 29.78 -2.85 33.10
CA HIS A 575 30.41 -4.03 32.50
C HIS A 575 29.42 -4.85 31.65
N TYR A 576 28.87 -4.20 30.61
CA TYR A 576 27.99 -4.82 29.61
C TYR A 576 28.56 -6.09 28.97
#